data_AF-A0A957JNY6-F1
#
_entry.id   AF-A0A957JNY6-F1
#
_cell.length_a   1.000
_cell.length_b   1.000
_cell.length_c   1.000
_cell.angle_alpha   90.00
_cell.angle_beta   90.00
_cell.angle_gamma   90.00
#
_symmetry.space_group_name_H-M   'P 1'
#
loop_
_entity.id
_entity.type
_entity.pdbx_description
1 polymer ?
#
loop_
_entity_poly.entity_id
_entity_poly.type
_entity_poly.pdbx_seq_one_letter_code
_entity_poly.pdbx_strand_id
1 'polypeptide(L)'
;IPLFLLGLPLFDMSLVVFSRLRRGVSPNTAGKDHTSHRLVNLGFTQREAVLILYLVTGAFGMVAVFITQATPLEGYSIGAATALLAAGAIWRLDR
;
A
#
# COMPACT_ATOMS: atom_id res chain seq x y z
N ILE A 1 10.69 -5.99 9.99
CA ILE A 1 11.14 -6.55 8.69
C ILE A 1 9.99 -7.20 7.91
N PRO A 2 9.24 -8.21 8.41
CA PRO A 2 8.22 -8.91 7.59
C PRO A 2 7.10 -8.00 7.07
N LEU A 3 6.69 -7.01 7.86
CA LEU A 3 5.67 -6.02 7.48
C LEU A 3 6.05 -5.22 6.23
N PHE A 4 7.34 -4.89 6.07
CA PHE A 4 7.82 -4.15 4.91
C PHE A 4 7.93 -5.05 3.68
N LEU A 5 8.34 -6.32 3.84
CA LEU A 5 8.33 -7.29 2.74
C LEU A 5 6.93 -7.52 2.16
N LEU A 6 5.91 -7.49 3.01
CA LEU A 6 4.49 -7.59 2.61
C LEU A 6 3.81 -6.22 2.49
N GLY A 7 4.57 -5.13 2.44
CA GLY A 7 4.04 -3.77 2.54
C GLY A 7 2.97 -3.46 1.48
N LEU A 8 3.25 -3.79 0.21
CA LEU A 8 2.29 -3.56 -0.86
C LEU A 8 1.03 -4.45 -0.76
N PRO A 9 1.12 -5.79 -0.58
CA PRO A 9 -0.06 -6.63 -0.36
C PRO A 9 -0.91 -6.20 0.85
N LEU A 10 -0.28 -5.84 1.97
CA LEU A 10 -0.97 -5.38 3.18
C LEU A 10 -1.68 -4.05 2.94
N PHE A 11 -1.02 -3.10 2.25
CA PHE A 11 -1.63 -1.85 1.85
C PHE A 11 -2.83 -2.07 0.93
N ASP A 12 -2.68 -2.90 -0.10
CA ASP A 12 -3.71 -3.15 -1.10
C ASP A 12 -4.95 -3.82 -0.48
N MET A 13 -4.73 -4.83 0.37
CA MET A 13 -5.80 -5.46 1.15
C MET A 13 -6.49 -4.45 2.06
N SER A 14 -5.71 -3.63 2.78
CA SER A 14 -6.26 -2.61 3.70
C SER A 14 -7.11 -1.58 2.96
N LEU A 15 -6.66 -1.11 1.80
CA LEU A 15 -7.40 -0.19 0.94
C LEU A 15 -8.72 -0.79 0.46
N VAL A 16 -8.70 -2.02 -0.05
CA VAL A 16 -9.90 -2.70 -0.55
C VAL A 16 -10.89 -2.96 0.58
N VAL A 17 -10.43 -3.50 1.71
CA VAL A 17 -11.28 -3.79 2.87
C VAL A 17 -11.89 -2.49 3.41
N PHE A 18 -11.08 -1.46 3.66
CA PHE A 18 -11.55 -0.18 4.18
C PHE A 18 -12.60 0.47 3.26
N SER A 19 -12.29 0.56 1.96
CA SER A 19 -13.17 1.18 0.97
C SER A 19 -14.50 0.43 0.85
N ARG A 20 -14.47 -0.91 0.85
CA ARG A 20 -15.68 -1.73 0.75
C ARG A 20 -16.55 -1.61 2.00
N LEU A 21 -15.96 -1.68 3.19
CA LEU A 21 -16.69 -1.50 4.45
C LEU A 21 -17.37 -0.13 4.51
N ARG A 22 -16.71 0.94 4.05
CA ARG A 22 -17.31 2.29 3.98
C ARG A 22 -18.49 2.38 3.03
N ARG A 23 -18.51 1.59 1.94
CA ARG A 23 -19.62 1.51 0.98
C ARG A 23 -20.67 0.45 1.35
N GLY A 24 -20.52 -0.24 2.48
CA GLY A 24 -21.42 -1.33 2.89
C GLY A 24 -21.30 -2.60 2.03
N VAL A 25 -20.19 -2.77 1.30
CA VAL A 25 -19.92 -3.93 0.44
C VAL A 25 -19.09 -4.96 1.22
N SER A 26 -19.40 -6.25 1.07
CA SER A 26 -18.62 -7.32 1.69
C SER A 26 -17.18 -7.35 1.14
N PRO A 27 -16.16 -7.49 2.01
CA PRO A 27 -14.77 -7.69 1.56
C PRO A 27 -14.56 -8.93 0.68
N ASN A 28 -15.43 -9.93 0.74
CA ASN A 28 -15.29 -11.17 -0.04
C ASN A 28 -15.95 -11.09 -1.43
N THR A 29 -16.54 -9.95 -1.79
CA THR A 29 -17.12 -9.76 -3.13
C THR A 29 -16.01 -9.67 -4.19
N ALA A 30 -16.14 -10.35 -5.32
CA ALA A 30 -15.19 -10.18 -6.42
C ALA A 30 -15.26 -8.75 -6.98
N GLY A 31 -14.11 -8.11 -7.27
CA GLY A 31 -14.09 -6.72 -7.73
C GLY A 31 -12.76 -6.30 -8.35
N LYS A 32 -12.77 -5.14 -9.02
CA LYS A 32 -11.61 -4.52 -9.68
C LYS A 32 -11.22 -3.22 -8.97
N ASP A 33 -11.24 -3.23 -7.65
CA ASP A 33 -11.01 -2.06 -6.79
C ASP A 33 -9.67 -2.10 -6.04
N HIS A 34 -8.74 -2.93 -6.52
CA HIS A 34 -7.35 -2.96 -6.11
C HIS A 34 -6.59 -1.72 -6.60
N THR A 35 -5.43 -1.48 -5.98
CA THR A 35 -4.57 -0.32 -6.24
C THR A 35 -4.21 -0.17 -7.72
N SER A 36 -3.93 -1.27 -8.43
CA SER A 36 -3.63 -1.24 -9.87
C SER A 36 -4.78 -0.62 -10.69
N HIS A 37 -6.01 -1.07 -10.45
CA HIS A 37 -7.19 -0.54 -11.12
C HIS A 37 -7.52 0.89 -10.69
N ARG A 38 -7.30 1.22 -9.41
CA ARG A 38 -7.47 2.59 -8.92
C ARG A 38 -6.48 3.55 -9.58
N LEU A 39 -5.22 3.16 -9.79
CA LEU A 39 -4.25 3.94 -10.56
C LEU A 39 -4.73 4.14 -12.01
N VAL A 40 -5.24 3.09 -12.66
CA VAL A 40 -5.82 3.25 -14.01
C VAL A 40 -6.99 4.23 -14.01
N ASN A 41 -7.86 4.19 -12.99
CA ASN A 41 -8.96 5.14 -12.82
C ASN A 41 -8.51 6.58 -12.47
N LEU A 42 -7.23 6.79 -12.15
CA LEU A 42 -6.61 8.10 -11.99
C LEU A 42 -6.02 8.66 -13.30
N GLY A 43 -6.04 7.88 -14.39
CA GLY A 43 -5.55 8.29 -15.71
C GLY A 43 -4.24 7.62 -16.14
N PHE A 44 -3.66 6.74 -15.33
CA PHE A 44 -2.49 5.96 -15.73
C PHE A 44 -2.88 4.84 -16.70
N THR A 45 -1.97 4.47 -17.60
CA THR A 45 -2.08 3.22 -18.37
C THR A 45 -1.86 2.01 -17.47
N GLN A 46 -2.33 0.83 -17.90
CA GLN A 46 -2.11 -0.41 -17.16
C GLN A 46 -0.61 -0.71 -16.96
N ARG A 47 0.23 -0.40 -17.96
CA ARG A 47 1.69 -0.59 -17.86
C ARG A 47 2.30 0.33 -16.81
N GLU A 48 1.92 1.60 -16.80
CA GLU A 48 2.39 2.56 -15.80
C GLU A 48 1.94 2.17 -14.39
N ALA A 49 0.69 1.74 -14.22
CA ALA A 49 0.20 1.26 -12.93
C ALA A 49 1.06 0.10 -12.40
N VAL A 50 1.38 -0.89 -13.24
CA VAL A 50 2.25 -2.02 -12.84
C VAL A 50 3.66 -1.55 -12.50
N LEU A 51 4.26 -0.65 -13.30
CA LEU A 51 5.58 -0.10 -13.03
C LEU A 51 5.63 0.67 -11.70
N ILE A 52 4.61 1.47 -11.40
CA ILE A 52 4.48 2.16 -10.11
C ILE A 52 4.45 1.14 -8.96
N LEU A 53 3.67 0.07 -9.09
CA LEU A 53 3.60 -0.98 -8.06
C LEU A 53 4.93 -1.72 -7.86
N TYR A 54 5.70 -1.93 -8.94
CA TYR A 54 7.06 -2.47 -8.84
C TYR A 54 8.01 -1.52 -8.12
N LEU A 55 7.97 -0.22 -8.43
CA LEU A 55 8.79 0.77 -7.74
C LEU A 55 8.45 0.86 -6.25
N VAL A 56 7.16 0.85 -5.89
CA VAL A 56 6.70 0.83 -4.50
C VAL A 56 7.18 -0.43 -3.77
N THR A 57 7.06 -1.60 -4.40
CA THR A 57 7.55 -2.87 -3.84
C THR A 57 9.06 -2.85 -3.64
N GLY A 58 9.81 -2.34 -4.61
CA GLY A 58 11.26 -2.17 -4.51
C GLY A 58 11.65 -1.22 -3.38
N ALA A 59 10.93 -0.10 -3.20
CA ALA A 59 11.14 0.83 -2.10
C ALA A 59 10.90 0.17 -0.73
N PHE A 60 9.82 -0.59 -0.58
CA PHE A 60 9.57 -1.39 0.61
C PHE A 60 10.69 -2.39 0.91
N GLY A 61 11.21 -3.07 -0.13
CA GLY A 61 12.36 -3.97 -0.01
C GLY A 61 13.63 -3.25 0.46
N MET A 62 13.94 -2.08 -0.11
CA MET A 62 15.07 -1.27 0.33
C MET A 62 14.94 -0.87 1.81
N VAL A 63 13.76 -0.37 2.21
CA VAL A 63 13.49 -0.01 3.61
C VAL A 63 13.63 -1.22 4.53
N ALA A 64 13.18 -2.40 4.12
CA ALA A 64 13.33 -3.63 4.88
C ALA A 64 14.81 -3.98 5.13
N VAL A 65 15.69 -3.77 4.14
CA VAL A 65 17.14 -3.95 4.27
C VAL A 65 17.73 -2.92 5.24
N PHE A 66 17.37 -1.63 5.11
CA PHE A 66 17.84 -0.58 6.03
C PHE A 66 17.45 -0.87 7.49
N ILE A 67 16.25 -1.37 7.73
CA ILE A 67 15.77 -1.73 9.08
C ILE A 67 16.67 -2.79 9.74
N THR A 68 17.40 -3.61 8.99
CA THR A 68 18.31 -4.62 9.58
C THR A 68 19.48 -4.01 10.36
N GLN A 69 19.85 -2.76 10.06
CA GLN A 69 20.93 -2.02 10.71
C GLN A 69 20.41 -0.86 11.56
N ALA A 70 19.10 -0.65 11.60
CA ALA A 70 18.48 0.49 12.28
C ALA A 70 18.43 0.28 13.79
N THR A 71 18.59 1.36 14.54
CA THR A 71 18.26 1.40 15.96
C THR A 71 16.75 1.22 16.17
N PRO A 72 16.29 0.80 17.36
CA PRO A 72 14.86 0.67 17.65
C PRO A 72 14.08 1.98 17.39
N LEU A 73 14.66 3.13 17.74
CA LEU A 73 14.03 4.44 17.54
C LEU A 73 13.85 4.77 16.06
N GLU A 74 14.86 4.52 15.23
CA GLU A 74 14.78 4.70 13.78
C GLU A 74 13.75 3.75 13.16
N GLY A 75 13.77 2.48 13.59
CA GLY A 75 12.81 1.47 13.14
C GLY A 75 11.36 1.86 13.43
N TYR A 76 11.07 2.33 14.65
CA TYR A 76 9.73 2.82 15.01
C TYR A 76 9.35 4.09 14.25
N SER A 77 10.30 5.01 14.05
CA SER A 77 10.05 6.26 13.32
C SER A 77 9.73 6.00 11.84
N ILE A 78 10.49 5.12 11.19
CA ILE A 78 10.23 4.68 9.81
C ILE A 78 8.88 3.95 9.73
N GLY A 79 8.60 3.06 10.67
CA GLY A 79 7.31 2.36 10.78
C GLY A 79 6.13 3.32 10.88
N ALA A 80 6.21 4.30 11.78
CA ALA A 80 5.18 5.30 11.98
C ALA A 80 4.97 6.18 10.75
N ALA A 81 6.06 6.68 10.14
CA ALA A 81 6.00 7.47 8.92
C ALA A 81 5.35 6.69 7.77
N THR A 82 5.73 5.43 7.59
CA THR A 82 5.17 4.54 6.57
C THR A 82 3.68 4.30 6.80
N ALA A 83 3.26 4.07 8.05
CA ALA A 83 1.86 3.88 8.41
C ALA A 83 1.02 5.14 8.13
N LEU A 84 1.54 6.33 8.45
CA LEU A 84 0.86 7.60 8.16
C LEU A 84 0.72 7.85 6.65
N LEU A 85 1.77 7.60 5.88
CA LEU A 85 1.72 7.69 4.42
C LEU A 85 0.72 6.69 3.83
N ALA A 86 0.71 5.45 4.31
CA ALA A 86 -0.25 4.44 3.91
C ALA A 86 -1.69 4.85 4.24
N ALA A 87 -1.95 5.37 5.44
CA ALA A 87 -3.28 5.86 5.83
C ALA A 87 -3.73 7.04 4.96
N GLY A 88 -2.85 8.00 4.70
CA GLY A 88 -3.12 9.13 3.80
C GLY A 88 -3.38 8.68 2.36
N ALA A 89 -2.62 7.70 1.87
CA ALA A 89 -2.83 7.10 0.56
C ALA A 89 -4.14 6.32 0.47
N ILE A 90 -4.51 5.57 1.53
CA ILE A 90 -5.81 4.89 1.61
C ILE A 90 -6.93 5.92 1.51
N TRP A 91 -6.87 6.99 2.31
CA TRP A 91 -7.89 8.03 2.31
C TRP A 91 -8.00 8.74 0.95
N ARG A 92 -6.87 9.01 0.28
CA ARG A 92 -6.83 9.66 -1.03
C ARG A 92 -7.34 8.76 -2.17
N LEU A 93 -7.03 7.46 -2.11
CA LEU A 93 -7.42 6.49 -3.13
C LEU A 93 -8.81 5.92 -2.90
N ASP A 94 -9.37 6.10 -1.72
CA ASP A 94 -10.75 5.78 -1.41
C ASP A 94 -11.69 6.65 -2.26
N ARG A 95 -12.52 5.96 -3.04
CA ARG A 95 -13.50 6.49 -3.97
C ARG A 95 -14.72 5.59 -3.91
#